data_AF-A0A3D3G8A7-F1
#
_entry.id   AF-A0A3D3G8A7-F1
#
_cell.length_a   1.000
_cell.length_b   1.000
_cell.length_c   1.000
_cell.angle_alpha   90.00
_cell.angle_beta   90.00
_cell.angle_gamma   90.00
#
_symmetry.space_group_name_H-M   'P 1'
#
loop_
_entity.id
_entity.type
_entity.pdbx_description
1 polymer ?
#
loop_
_entity_poly.entity_id
_entity_poly.type
_entity_poly.pdbx_seq_one_letter_code
_entity_poly.pdbx_strand_id
1 'polypeptide(L)'
;MDELALSFAQEALKRAFNDWEKIIRRKENALIVYPPRMDRHYQVPRFIHIYHAQYSLIQVNLESTRIEDGVEWNEWVAKNGYLNKNHNCVFLILDAECLFSERRHLLGSFVEFYHKYHTPFLLFSEKYPYTAIPAAFMQNLFWYPLYQKSDIFSFVSYLEKKFGVKLTSDIKQKIWQECGGLPWFVKQVVRFIAAKREGDPFDHEELWWKVKEFFYSFDPLEQKILEEVAVGKQVNASPQLTCLQKTAVVDSRGEITLSLVSKYLKKNYR
;
A
#
# COMPACT_ATOMS: atom_id res chain seq x y z
N MET A 1 11.22 20.92 -20.72
CA MET A 1 10.56 20.73 -19.40
C MET A 1 11.31 21.62 -18.44
N ASP A 2 10.67 22.64 -17.89
CA ASP A 2 11.33 23.66 -17.06
C ASP A 2 12.00 23.05 -15.81
N GLU A 3 13.26 23.43 -15.56
CA GLU A 3 14.00 23.09 -14.35
C GLU A 3 13.23 23.50 -13.08
N LEU A 4 12.50 24.62 -13.16
CA LEU A 4 11.63 25.10 -12.09
C LEU A 4 10.50 24.09 -11.78
N ALA A 5 9.81 23.58 -12.81
CA ALA A 5 8.75 22.59 -12.64
C ALA A 5 9.28 21.25 -12.10
N LEU A 6 10.51 20.88 -12.49
CA LEU A 6 11.19 19.70 -11.97
C LEU A 6 11.54 19.86 -10.48
N SER A 7 12.01 21.05 -10.08
CA SER A 7 12.34 21.39 -8.68
C SER A 7 11.10 21.36 -7.78
N PHE A 8 9.98 21.95 -8.21
CA PHE A 8 8.71 21.92 -7.47
C PHE A 8 8.16 20.50 -7.34
N ALA A 9 8.27 19.68 -8.38
CA ALA A 9 7.87 18.28 -8.33
C ALA A 9 8.73 17.50 -7.32
N GLN A 10 10.05 17.73 -7.28
CA GLN A 10 10.93 17.11 -6.29
C GLN A 10 10.60 17.55 -4.86
N GLU A 11 10.32 18.83 -4.63
CA GLU A 11 9.92 19.38 -3.33
C GLU A 11 8.62 18.74 -2.82
N ALA A 12 7.61 18.63 -3.68
CA ALA A 12 6.34 17.99 -3.35
C ALA A 12 6.52 16.50 -2.98
N LEU A 13 7.44 15.81 -3.66
CA LEU A 13 7.72 14.41 -3.38
C LEU A 13 8.50 14.21 -2.08
N LYS A 14 9.45 15.09 -1.77
CA LYS A 14 10.11 15.09 -0.46
C LYS A 14 9.10 15.28 0.67
N ARG A 15 8.11 16.18 0.49
CA ARG A 15 7.03 16.35 1.46
C ARG A 15 6.19 15.09 1.63
N ALA A 16 5.92 14.36 0.55
CA ALA A 16 5.16 13.10 0.59
C ALA A 16 5.88 11.99 1.38
N PHE A 17 7.21 11.99 1.42
CA PHE A 17 8.02 10.99 2.13
C PHE A 17 8.67 11.48 3.42
N ASN A 18 8.34 12.70 3.86
CA ASN A 18 8.93 13.34 5.03
C ASN A 18 8.83 12.47 6.30
N ASP A 19 7.72 11.75 6.46
CA ASP A 19 7.53 10.91 7.63
C ASP A 19 8.44 9.68 7.63
N TRP A 20 8.68 9.05 6.47
CA TRP A 20 9.66 7.95 6.36
C TRP A 20 11.07 8.44 6.61
N GLU A 21 11.43 9.61 6.06
CA GLU A 21 12.74 10.21 6.27
C GLU A 21 12.98 10.53 7.76
N LYS A 22 12.00 11.10 8.46
CA LYS A 22 12.10 11.37 9.90
C LYS A 22 12.38 10.10 10.71
N ILE A 23 11.71 9.00 10.37
CA ILE A 23 11.91 7.71 11.06
C ILE A 23 13.34 7.21 10.85
N ILE A 24 13.82 7.27 9.60
CA ILE A 24 15.19 6.90 9.27
C ILE A 24 16.20 7.75 10.03
N ARG A 25 15.99 9.08 10.09
CA ARG A 25 16.86 10.00 10.84
C ARG A 25 16.91 9.70 12.34
N ARG A 26 15.81 9.22 12.91
CA ARG A 26 15.70 8.80 14.32
C ARG A 26 16.22 7.37 14.55
N LYS A 27 16.56 6.64 13.48
CA LYS A 27 16.93 5.23 13.52
C LYS A 27 15.87 4.36 14.20
N GLU A 28 14.60 4.67 13.96
CA GLU A 28 13.47 3.89 14.47
C GLU A 28 12.93 2.96 13.38
N ASN A 29 12.24 1.91 13.77
CA ASN A 29 11.49 1.11 12.81
C ASN A 29 10.10 1.72 12.57
N ALA A 30 9.49 1.35 11.44
CA ALA A 30 8.09 1.64 11.20
C ALA A 30 7.37 0.48 10.53
N LEU A 31 6.10 0.29 10.90
CA LEU A 31 5.13 -0.48 10.15
C LEU A 31 4.26 0.47 9.33
N ILE A 32 4.18 0.24 8.03
CA ILE A 32 3.47 1.05 7.06
C ILE A 32 2.41 0.15 6.41
N VAL A 33 1.15 0.41 6.71
CA VAL A 33 0.03 -0.44 6.30
C VAL A 33 -0.79 0.22 5.21
N TYR A 34 -0.99 -0.49 4.12
CA TYR A 34 -1.78 -0.09 2.97
C TYR A 34 -3.01 -0.98 2.83
N PRO A 35 -4.11 -0.49 2.24
CA PRO A 35 -5.09 -1.35 1.63
C PRO A 35 -4.45 -2.18 0.49
N PRO A 36 -4.99 -3.37 0.20
CA PRO A 36 -4.50 -4.22 -0.88
C PRO A 36 -4.42 -3.53 -2.24
N ARG A 37 -3.43 -3.91 -3.06
CA ARG A 37 -3.30 -3.46 -4.46
C ARG A 37 -3.12 -1.94 -4.63
N MET A 38 -2.59 -1.28 -3.61
CA MET A 38 -2.11 0.10 -3.67
C MET A 38 -0.75 0.18 -4.38
N ASP A 39 -0.19 1.39 -4.50
CA ASP A 39 0.99 1.67 -5.32
C ASP A 39 2.32 1.62 -4.54
N ARG A 40 2.39 0.87 -3.43
CA ARG A 40 3.61 0.74 -2.59
C ARG A 40 4.85 0.35 -3.41
N HIS A 41 4.68 -0.53 -4.39
CA HIS A 41 5.76 -0.97 -5.30
C HIS A 41 6.28 0.13 -6.23
N TYR A 42 5.55 1.24 -6.38
CA TYR A 42 6.00 2.44 -7.08
C TYR A 42 6.54 3.49 -6.10
N GLN A 43 5.94 3.63 -4.92
CA GLN A 43 6.37 4.59 -3.91
C GLN A 43 7.78 4.28 -3.36
N VAL A 44 8.07 3.01 -3.08
CA VAL A 44 9.35 2.59 -2.50
C VAL A 44 10.54 2.85 -3.44
N PRO A 45 10.52 2.43 -4.73
CA PRO A 45 11.57 2.82 -5.67
C PRO A 45 11.71 4.33 -5.85
N ARG A 46 10.60 5.08 -5.79
CA ARG A 46 10.62 6.54 -5.88
C ARG A 46 11.30 7.17 -4.66
N PHE A 47 11.02 6.64 -3.47
CA PHE A 47 11.70 7.04 -2.24
C PHE A 47 13.21 6.78 -2.35
N ILE A 48 13.61 5.59 -2.81
CA ILE A 48 15.01 5.24 -3.06
C ILE A 48 15.66 6.25 -4.01
N HIS A 49 15.01 6.53 -5.15
CA HIS A 49 15.54 7.48 -6.13
C HIS A 49 15.80 8.87 -5.52
N ILE A 50 14.93 9.36 -4.65
CA ILE A 50 15.09 10.69 -4.03
C ILE A 50 16.18 10.70 -2.96
N TYR A 51 16.33 9.62 -2.19
CA TYR A 51 17.11 9.59 -0.96
C TYR A 51 18.39 8.75 -1.00
N HIS A 52 18.69 8.07 -2.13
CA HIS A 52 19.86 7.19 -2.28
C HIS A 52 21.21 7.88 -2.05
N ALA A 53 21.31 9.20 -2.26
CA ALA A 53 22.54 9.95 -2.02
C ALA A 53 22.80 10.19 -0.51
N GLN A 54 21.76 10.11 0.32
CA GLN A 54 21.83 10.38 1.77
C GLN A 54 21.88 9.08 2.58
N TYR A 55 21.20 8.03 2.11
CA TYR A 55 21.03 6.77 2.84
C TYR A 55 21.35 5.57 1.94
N SER A 56 21.86 4.51 2.56
CA SER A 56 21.95 3.20 1.89
C SER A 56 20.63 2.46 2.05
N LEU A 57 19.71 2.69 1.11
CA LEU A 57 18.36 2.13 1.12
C LEU A 57 18.36 0.77 0.41
N ILE A 58 18.06 -0.29 1.16
CA ILE A 58 18.08 -1.68 0.65
C ILE A 58 16.65 -2.19 0.60
N GLN A 59 16.14 -2.37 -0.62
CA GLN A 59 14.84 -2.98 -0.83
C GLN A 59 14.94 -4.50 -0.73
N VAL A 60 14.08 -5.10 0.10
CA VAL A 60 13.96 -6.54 0.25
C VAL A 60 12.51 -6.92 -0.03
N ASN A 61 12.28 -7.73 -1.05
CA ASN A 61 10.97 -8.36 -1.25
C ASN A 61 10.97 -9.67 -0.44
N LEU A 62 10.31 -9.68 0.71
CA LEU A 62 10.43 -10.80 1.64
C LEU A 62 9.81 -12.08 1.10
N GLU A 63 8.70 -12.00 0.36
CA GLU A 63 8.03 -13.15 -0.25
C GLU A 63 8.97 -13.92 -1.18
N SER A 64 9.67 -13.20 -2.06
CA SER A 64 10.58 -13.76 -3.08
C SER A 64 12.00 -14.04 -2.56
N THR A 65 12.44 -13.38 -1.49
CA THR A 65 13.78 -13.54 -0.95
C THR A 65 13.85 -14.84 -0.14
N ARG A 66 14.73 -15.76 -0.52
CA ARG A 66 14.95 -17.02 0.23
C ARG A 66 15.85 -16.75 1.42
N ILE A 67 15.24 -16.37 2.54
CA ILE A 67 15.87 -16.25 3.85
C ILE A 67 14.98 -17.03 4.80
N GLU A 68 15.48 -18.17 5.27
CA GLU A 68 14.76 -19.12 6.12
C GLU A 68 14.99 -18.81 7.61
N ASP A 69 16.10 -18.18 7.99
CA ASP A 69 16.35 -17.81 9.38
C ASP A 69 17.22 -16.55 9.55
N GLY A 70 17.55 -16.23 10.80
CA GLY A 70 18.40 -15.09 11.14
C GLY A 70 19.87 -15.25 10.77
N VAL A 71 20.38 -16.48 10.69
CA VAL A 71 21.76 -16.74 10.28
C VAL A 71 21.90 -16.42 8.80
N GLU A 72 20.98 -16.94 7.97
CA GLU A 72 20.92 -16.63 6.54
C GLU A 72 20.74 -15.13 6.28
N TRP A 73 19.91 -14.44 7.09
CA TRP A 73 19.78 -12.98 7.01
C TRP A 73 21.14 -12.29 7.22
N ASN A 74 21.86 -12.65 8.29
CA ASN A 74 23.16 -12.06 8.60
C ASN A 74 24.20 -12.34 7.51
N GLU A 75 24.25 -13.57 7.00
CA GLU A 75 25.14 -13.96 5.90
C GLU A 75 24.82 -13.20 4.62
N TRP A 76 23.53 -13.07 4.29
CA TRP A 76 23.08 -12.30 3.14
C TRP A 76 23.48 -10.82 3.25
N VAL A 77 23.28 -10.22 4.42
CA VAL A 77 23.70 -8.84 4.69
C VAL A 77 25.22 -8.66 4.57
N ALA A 78 26.00 -9.59 5.14
CA ALA A 78 27.45 -9.55 5.12
C ALA A 78 28.01 -9.73 3.71
N LYS A 79 27.51 -10.72 2.97
CA LYS A 79 27.93 -11.02 1.58
C LYS A 79 27.74 -9.83 0.65
N ASN A 80 26.67 -9.06 0.84
CA ASN A 80 26.40 -7.87 0.03
C ASN A 80 27.07 -6.59 0.55
N GLY A 81 27.81 -6.67 1.67
CA GLY A 81 28.57 -5.56 2.24
C GLY A 81 27.69 -4.40 2.69
N TYR A 82 26.42 -4.65 3.04
CA TYR A 82 25.44 -3.61 3.35
C TYR A 82 25.77 -2.80 4.62
N LEU A 83 26.51 -3.40 5.56
CA LEU A 83 26.95 -2.75 6.79
C LEU A 83 28.35 -2.13 6.71
N ASN A 84 29.09 -2.36 5.61
CA ASN A 84 30.47 -1.89 5.43
C ASN A 84 30.54 -0.48 4.80
N LYS A 85 29.39 0.10 4.45
CA LYS A 85 29.30 1.43 3.85
C LYS A 85 29.10 2.45 4.97
N ASN A 86 29.89 3.53 4.99
CA ASN A 86 29.78 4.69 5.92
C ASN A 86 28.43 5.45 5.85
N HIS A 87 27.39 4.86 5.26
CA HIS A 87 26.07 5.43 5.09
C HIS A 87 25.10 4.85 6.11
N ASN A 88 24.18 5.67 6.59
CA ASN A 88 23.01 5.25 7.36
C ASN A 88 22.20 4.23 6.54
N CYS A 89 22.43 2.95 6.82
CA CYS A 89 21.78 1.83 6.17
C CYS A 89 20.32 1.74 6.63
N VAL A 90 19.40 1.36 5.74
CA VAL A 90 17.98 1.19 6.03
C VAL A 90 17.46 0.02 5.21
N PHE A 91 16.71 -0.88 5.84
CA PHE A 91 16.02 -1.95 5.14
C PHE A 91 14.57 -1.56 4.86
N LEU A 92 14.18 -1.62 3.58
CA LEU A 92 12.83 -1.38 3.09
C LEU A 92 12.22 -2.75 2.77
N ILE A 93 11.48 -3.32 3.72
CA ILE A 93 10.93 -4.68 3.63
C ILE A 93 9.56 -4.59 2.97
N LEU A 94 9.47 -5.05 1.71
CA LEU A 94 8.20 -5.26 1.02
C LEU A 94 7.61 -6.61 1.42
N ASP A 95 6.29 -6.71 1.30
CA ASP A 95 5.51 -7.91 1.61
C ASP A 95 5.73 -8.34 3.07
N ALA A 96 5.81 -7.34 3.96
CA ALA A 96 6.12 -7.55 5.37
C ALA A 96 5.02 -8.34 6.11
N GLU A 97 3.83 -8.49 5.51
CA GLU A 97 2.77 -9.40 5.97
C GLU A 97 3.28 -10.83 6.19
N CYS A 98 4.27 -11.30 5.41
CA CYS A 98 4.89 -12.61 5.61
C CYS A 98 5.52 -12.76 7.00
N LEU A 99 5.98 -11.66 7.64
CA LEU A 99 6.49 -11.70 9.02
C LEU A 99 5.38 -11.96 10.05
N PHE A 100 4.11 -11.79 9.68
CA PHE A 100 2.98 -11.98 10.57
C PHE A 100 2.31 -13.35 10.38
N SER A 101 2.61 -14.04 9.27
CA SER A 101 2.14 -15.38 8.92
C SER A 101 3.31 -16.37 8.75
N GLU A 102 3.73 -16.66 7.52
CA GLU A 102 4.59 -17.80 7.18
C GLU A 102 6.03 -17.69 7.72
N ARG A 103 6.50 -16.46 7.96
CA ARG A 103 7.88 -16.15 8.33
C ARG A 103 8.01 -15.47 9.68
N ARG A 104 7.07 -15.76 10.59
CA ARG A 104 7.01 -15.17 11.93
C ARG A 104 8.28 -15.39 12.75
N HIS A 105 8.98 -16.50 12.55
CA HIS A 105 10.24 -16.81 13.22
C HIS A 105 11.36 -15.82 12.91
N LEU A 106 11.31 -15.08 11.78
CA LEU A 106 12.31 -14.06 11.44
C LEU A 106 12.21 -12.80 12.32
N LEU A 107 11.05 -12.54 12.94
CA LEU A 107 10.83 -11.33 13.74
C LEU A 107 11.89 -11.16 14.84
N GLY A 108 12.22 -12.22 15.58
CA GLY A 108 13.23 -12.17 16.64
C GLY A 108 14.61 -11.80 16.10
N SER A 109 15.00 -12.43 14.99
CA SER A 109 16.29 -12.18 14.33
C SER A 109 16.42 -10.74 13.84
N PHE A 110 15.36 -10.16 13.28
CA PHE A 110 15.37 -8.77 12.82
C PHE A 110 15.44 -7.79 14.01
N VAL A 111 14.80 -8.12 15.14
CA VAL A 111 14.90 -7.32 16.38
C VAL A 111 16.33 -7.33 16.92
N GLU A 112 16.94 -8.51 17.02
CA GLU A 112 18.34 -8.63 17.44
C GLU A 112 19.27 -7.87 16.50
N PHE A 113 19.05 -7.99 15.19
CA PHE A 113 19.80 -7.23 14.18
C PHE A 113 19.67 -5.72 14.37
N TYR A 114 18.43 -5.23 14.55
CA TYR A 114 18.15 -3.82 14.82
C TYR A 114 18.87 -3.34 16.08
N HIS A 115 18.83 -4.09 17.18
CA HIS A 115 19.51 -3.71 18.42
C HIS A 115 21.03 -3.73 18.30
N LYS A 116 21.59 -4.66 17.52
CA LYS A 116 23.03 -4.77 17.32
C LYS A 116 23.60 -3.64 16.45
N TYR A 117 22.92 -3.29 15.37
CA TYR A 117 23.46 -2.37 14.36
C TYR A 117 22.78 -1.00 14.34
N HIS A 118 21.67 -0.82 15.06
CA HIS A 118 20.82 0.37 15.00
C HIS A 118 20.40 0.73 13.56
N THR A 119 20.15 -0.30 12.75
CA THR A 119 19.75 -0.18 11.35
C THR A 119 18.23 -0.28 11.24
N PRO A 120 17.52 0.81 10.90
CA PRO A 120 16.06 0.82 10.87
C PRO A 120 15.48 -0.06 9.76
N PHE A 121 14.33 -0.65 10.07
CA PHE A 121 13.45 -1.37 9.17
C PHE A 121 12.17 -0.57 8.91
N LEU A 122 11.88 -0.28 7.64
CA LEU A 122 10.56 0.18 7.21
C LEU A 122 9.83 -1.02 6.61
N LEU A 123 8.79 -1.48 7.31
CA LEU A 123 7.99 -2.65 6.95
C LEU A 123 6.75 -2.19 6.18
N PHE A 124 6.68 -2.53 4.90
CA PHE A 124 5.55 -2.20 4.03
C PHE A 124 4.62 -3.40 3.95
N SER A 125 3.39 -3.24 4.42
CA SER A 125 2.43 -4.33 4.48
C SER A 125 1.06 -3.99 3.95
N GLU A 126 0.38 -4.99 3.38
CA GLU A 126 -1.03 -4.92 2.98
C GLU A 126 -1.96 -5.48 4.06
N LYS A 127 -1.40 -5.99 5.16
CA LYS A 127 -2.16 -6.55 6.29
C LYS A 127 -1.65 -5.98 7.59
N TYR A 128 -2.58 -5.69 8.50
CA TYR A 128 -2.22 -5.34 9.86
C TYR A 128 -2.00 -6.62 10.69
N PRO A 129 -0.92 -6.71 11.51
CA PRO A 129 -0.75 -7.83 12.42
C PRO A 129 -1.77 -7.73 13.56
N TYR A 130 -2.82 -8.55 13.51
CA TYR A 130 -3.78 -8.70 14.61
C TYR A 130 -3.24 -9.49 15.81
N THR A 131 -2.02 -10.02 15.67
CA THR A 131 -1.30 -10.72 16.73
C THR A 131 -0.18 -9.84 17.28
N ALA A 132 0.25 -10.11 18.51
CA ALA A 132 1.36 -9.38 19.11
C ALA A 132 2.62 -9.50 18.24
N ILE A 133 3.23 -8.37 17.93
CA ILE A 133 4.55 -8.28 17.29
C ILE A 133 5.51 -7.53 18.22
N PRO A 134 6.83 -7.74 18.10
CA PRO A 134 7.80 -7.05 18.93
C PRO A 134 7.61 -5.52 18.89
N ALA A 135 7.60 -4.89 20.07
CA ALA A 135 7.41 -3.44 20.19
C ALA A 135 8.43 -2.63 19.38
N ALA A 136 9.62 -3.20 19.13
CA ALA A 136 10.63 -2.63 18.26
C ALA A 136 10.11 -2.30 16.84
N PHE A 137 9.15 -3.04 16.29
CA PHE A 137 8.55 -2.74 14.97
C PHE A 137 7.36 -1.80 15.02
N MET A 138 6.83 -1.53 16.23
CA MET A 138 5.67 -0.67 16.46
C MET A 138 6.04 0.70 17.02
N GLN A 139 7.33 1.07 16.99
CA GLN A 139 7.80 2.41 17.36
C GLN A 139 7.07 3.49 16.54
N ASN A 140 6.81 3.20 15.27
CA ASN A 140 6.00 4.04 14.39
C ASN A 140 5.03 3.16 13.60
N LEU A 141 3.76 3.57 13.55
CA LEU A 141 2.71 2.92 12.77
C LEU A 141 2.05 3.95 11.87
N PHE A 142 2.16 3.73 10.56
CA PHE A 142 1.54 4.57 9.55
C PHE A 142 0.44 3.83 8.82
N TRP A 143 -0.71 4.49 8.72
CA TRP A 143 -1.83 4.02 7.91
C TRP A 143 -1.85 4.84 6.64
N TYR A 144 -1.76 4.18 5.49
CA TYR A 144 -1.88 4.80 4.18
C TYR A 144 -3.28 4.56 3.64
N PRO A 145 -4.21 5.51 3.78
CA PRO A 145 -5.57 5.32 3.31
C PRO A 145 -5.65 5.25 1.79
N LEU A 146 -6.79 4.80 1.28
CA LEU A 146 -7.17 5.01 -0.12
C LEU A 146 -7.04 6.48 -0.51
N TYR A 147 -6.70 6.71 -1.78
CA TYR A 147 -6.45 8.04 -2.31
C TYR A 147 -7.68 8.95 -2.24
N GLN A 148 -7.44 10.24 -2.05
CA GLN A 148 -8.51 11.21 -2.07
C GLN A 148 -8.97 11.52 -3.50
N LYS A 149 -10.14 12.14 -3.61
CA LYS A 149 -10.73 12.53 -4.89
C LYS A 149 -9.80 13.35 -5.78
N SER A 150 -9.07 14.30 -5.19
CA SER A 150 -8.09 15.14 -5.90
C SER A 150 -6.95 14.32 -6.50
N ASP A 151 -6.47 13.32 -5.79
CA ASP A 151 -5.39 12.44 -6.23
C ASP A 151 -5.87 11.55 -7.38
N ILE A 152 -7.08 11.00 -7.26
CA ILE A 152 -7.70 10.20 -8.32
C ILE A 152 -7.93 11.04 -9.58
N PHE A 153 -8.37 12.29 -9.46
CA PHE A 153 -8.56 13.16 -10.62
C PHE A 153 -7.23 13.52 -11.29
N SER A 154 -6.18 13.72 -10.49
CA SER A 154 -4.82 13.92 -11.00
C SER A 154 -4.31 12.67 -11.73
N PHE A 155 -4.55 11.48 -11.14
CA PHE A 155 -4.20 10.20 -11.75
C PHE A 155 -4.97 9.94 -13.05
N VAL A 156 -6.28 10.21 -13.10
CA VAL A 156 -7.07 10.13 -14.33
C VAL A 156 -6.51 11.05 -15.40
N SER A 157 -6.13 12.29 -15.05
CA SER A 157 -5.53 13.24 -15.99
C SER A 157 -4.20 12.73 -16.55
N TYR A 158 -3.40 12.02 -15.74
CA TYR A 158 -2.23 11.31 -16.22
C TYR A 158 -2.59 10.17 -17.19
N LEU A 159 -3.61 9.37 -16.87
CA LEU A 159 -4.06 8.27 -17.74
C LEU A 159 -4.65 8.76 -19.07
N GLU A 160 -5.37 9.87 -19.08
CA GLU A 160 -5.85 10.55 -20.29
C GLU A 160 -4.71 10.85 -21.26
N LYS A 161 -3.64 11.47 -20.74
CA LYS A 161 -2.42 11.75 -21.51
C LYS A 161 -1.74 10.47 -21.97
N LYS A 162 -1.61 9.48 -21.08
CA LYS A 162 -0.93 8.21 -21.35
C LYS A 162 -1.63 7.39 -22.44
N PHE A 163 -2.95 7.40 -22.47
CA PHE A 163 -3.74 6.58 -23.39
C PHE A 163 -4.34 7.38 -24.57
N GLY A 164 -4.07 8.69 -24.64
CA GLY A 164 -4.57 9.53 -25.73
C GLY A 164 -6.09 9.67 -25.75
N VAL A 165 -6.73 9.66 -24.58
CA VAL A 165 -8.19 9.78 -24.43
C VAL A 165 -8.55 11.03 -23.62
N LYS A 166 -9.72 11.62 -23.90
CA LYS A 166 -10.27 12.73 -23.12
C LYS A 166 -11.61 12.32 -22.53
N LEU A 167 -11.71 12.34 -21.22
CA LEU A 167 -12.89 11.96 -20.45
C LEU A 167 -13.67 13.21 -20.03
N THR A 168 -14.99 13.13 -20.08
CA THR A 168 -15.88 14.19 -19.60
C THR A 168 -15.83 14.30 -18.08
N SER A 169 -16.27 15.45 -17.54
CA SER A 169 -16.40 15.64 -16.09
C SER A 169 -17.28 14.55 -15.48
N ASP A 170 -18.39 14.21 -16.12
CA ASP A 170 -19.34 13.20 -15.63
C ASP A 170 -18.69 11.82 -15.51
N ILE A 171 -17.89 11.41 -16.50
CA ILE A 171 -17.15 10.14 -16.43
C ILE A 171 -16.12 10.19 -15.31
N LYS A 172 -15.42 11.32 -15.10
CA LYS A 172 -14.47 11.46 -13.98
C LYS A 172 -15.17 11.38 -12.62
N GLN A 173 -16.37 11.96 -12.49
CA GLN A 173 -17.18 11.83 -11.27
C GLN A 173 -17.64 10.38 -11.08
N LYS A 174 -18.11 9.70 -12.13
CA LYS A 174 -18.52 8.29 -12.08
C LYS A 174 -17.33 7.38 -11.71
N ILE A 175 -16.12 7.65 -12.22
CA ILE A 175 -14.89 6.99 -11.79
C ILE A 175 -14.69 7.11 -10.28
N TRP A 176 -14.78 8.32 -9.72
CA TRP A 176 -14.64 8.50 -8.27
C TRP A 176 -15.73 7.78 -7.48
N GLN A 177 -16.99 7.89 -7.91
CA GLN A 177 -18.12 7.25 -7.23
C GLN A 177 -18.02 5.72 -7.22
N GLU A 178 -17.59 5.13 -8.34
CA GLU A 178 -17.55 3.69 -8.53
C GLU A 178 -16.25 3.06 -8.00
N CYS A 179 -15.11 3.63 -8.37
CA CYS A 179 -13.78 3.10 -8.07
C CYS A 179 -13.17 3.66 -6.78
N GLY A 180 -13.74 4.72 -6.20
CA GLY A 180 -13.21 5.41 -5.03
C GLY A 180 -11.72 5.77 -5.17
N GLY A 181 -11.00 5.64 -4.06
CA GLY A 181 -9.57 5.96 -3.95
C GLY A 181 -8.61 4.86 -4.42
N LEU A 182 -9.03 3.91 -5.26
CA LEU A 182 -8.19 2.77 -5.68
C LEU A 182 -7.70 2.91 -7.15
N PRO A 183 -6.43 3.30 -7.39
CA PRO A 183 -5.88 3.52 -8.73
C PRO A 183 -5.98 2.30 -9.65
N TRP A 184 -5.98 1.09 -9.09
CA TRP A 184 -6.02 -0.15 -9.84
C TRP A 184 -7.35 -0.34 -10.59
N PHE A 185 -8.49 -0.01 -9.96
CA PHE A 185 -9.80 -0.01 -10.61
C PHE A 185 -9.90 1.12 -11.62
N VAL A 186 -9.49 2.34 -11.22
CA VAL A 186 -9.49 3.53 -12.09
C VAL A 186 -8.74 3.25 -13.39
N LYS A 187 -7.54 2.67 -13.32
CA LYS A 187 -6.73 2.34 -14.49
C LYS A 187 -7.45 1.34 -15.40
N GLN A 188 -8.17 0.36 -14.86
CA GLN A 188 -8.91 -0.61 -15.66
C GLN A 188 -10.05 0.06 -16.44
N VAL A 189 -10.84 0.90 -15.77
CA VAL A 189 -11.94 1.65 -16.38
C VAL A 189 -11.43 2.56 -17.50
N VAL A 190 -10.38 3.35 -17.25
CA VAL A 190 -9.83 4.24 -18.27
C VAL A 190 -9.26 3.46 -19.46
N ARG A 191 -8.62 2.30 -19.23
CA ARG A 191 -8.16 1.40 -20.31
C ARG A 191 -9.31 0.88 -21.16
N PHE A 192 -10.42 0.51 -20.54
CA PHE A 192 -11.61 0.05 -21.26
C PHE A 192 -12.12 1.14 -22.21
N ILE A 193 -12.25 2.37 -21.70
CA ILE A 193 -12.72 3.52 -22.49
C ILE A 193 -11.73 3.85 -23.61
N ALA A 194 -10.42 3.90 -23.31
CA ALA A 194 -9.40 4.21 -24.30
C ALA A 194 -9.34 3.16 -25.43
N ALA A 195 -9.61 1.90 -25.13
CA ALA A 195 -9.71 0.82 -26.10
C ALA A 195 -11.00 0.87 -26.95
N LYS A 196 -11.90 1.84 -26.71
CA LYS A 196 -13.19 1.99 -27.41
C LYS A 196 -14.03 0.69 -27.39
N ARG A 197 -13.98 -0.05 -26.29
CA ARG A 197 -14.79 -1.26 -26.12
C ARG A 197 -16.27 -0.91 -25.98
N GLU A 198 -17.12 -1.76 -26.52
CA GLU A 198 -18.57 -1.67 -26.32
C GLU A 198 -18.97 -2.13 -24.91
N GLY A 199 -20.04 -1.53 -24.36
CA GLY A 199 -20.57 -1.84 -23.02
C GLY A 199 -20.28 -0.78 -21.97
N ASP A 200 -20.71 -1.04 -20.72
CA ASP A 200 -20.46 -0.14 -19.59
C ASP A 200 -19.02 -0.34 -19.07
N PRO A 201 -18.15 0.68 -19.06
CA PRO A 201 -16.79 0.58 -18.52
C PRO A 201 -16.73 0.27 -17.01
N PHE A 202 -17.86 0.32 -16.31
CA PHE A 202 -18.00 -0.03 -14.89
C PHE A 202 -18.65 -1.40 -14.66
N ASP A 203 -19.02 -2.12 -15.72
CA ASP A 203 -19.64 -3.44 -15.64
C ASP A 203 -19.09 -4.36 -16.74
N HIS A 204 -17.93 -4.95 -16.48
CA HIS A 204 -17.30 -5.91 -17.38
C HIS A 204 -16.43 -6.91 -16.61
N GLU A 205 -16.17 -8.07 -17.20
CA GLU A 205 -15.55 -9.22 -16.54
C GLU A 205 -14.21 -8.89 -15.89
N GLU A 206 -13.31 -8.21 -16.60
CA GLU A 206 -11.97 -7.92 -16.07
C GLU A 206 -11.98 -6.96 -14.88
N LEU A 207 -12.99 -6.08 -14.78
CA LEU A 207 -13.15 -5.22 -13.60
C LEU A 207 -13.69 -6.04 -12.42
N TRP A 208 -14.68 -6.91 -12.65
CA TRP A 208 -15.22 -7.77 -11.59
C TRP A 208 -14.20 -8.77 -11.06
N TRP A 209 -13.32 -9.28 -11.91
CA TRP A 209 -12.20 -10.12 -11.47
C TRP A 209 -11.27 -9.35 -10.52
N LYS A 210 -10.96 -8.09 -10.82
CA LYS A 210 -10.16 -7.22 -9.93
C LYS A 210 -10.89 -6.92 -8.62
N VAL A 211 -12.19 -6.64 -8.67
CA VAL A 211 -13.01 -6.39 -7.47
C VAL A 211 -12.99 -7.63 -6.56
N LYS A 212 -13.18 -8.81 -7.16
CA LYS A 212 -13.08 -10.11 -6.48
C LYS A 212 -11.70 -10.28 -5.83
N GLU A 213 -10.63 -10.09 -6.59
CA GLU A 213 -9.26 -10.24 -6.10
C GLU A 213 -8.94 -9.26 -4.95
N PHE A 214 -9.37 -8.00 -5.07
CA PHE A 214 -9.23 -7.02 -4.00
C PHE A 214 -9.94 -7.48 -2.72
N PHE A 215 -11.18 -7.95 -2.81
CA PHE A 215 -11.93 -8.47 -1.67
C PHE A 215 -11.24 -9.68 -1.01
N TYR A 216 -10.78 -10.65 -1.80
CA TYR A 216 -10.10 -11.84 -1.26
C TYR A 216 -8.69 -11.56 -0.73
N SER A 217 -8.14 -10.37 -0.93
CA SER A 217 -6.83 -9.99 -0.39
C SER A 217 -6.89 -9.66 1.11
N PHE A 218 -8.07 -9.31 1.63
CA PHE A 218 -8.29 -9.02 3.05
C PHE A 218 -8.24 -10.29 3.91
N ASP A 219 -8.01 -10.13 5.21
CA ASP A 219 -8.13 -11.22 6.19
C ASP A 219 -9.59 -11.74 6.28
N PRO A 220 -9.84 -13.04 6.56
CA PRO A 220 -11.20 -13.58 6.64
C PRO A 220 -12.15 -12.82 7.58
N LEU A 221 -11.67 -12.25 8.68
CA LEU A 221 -12.50 -11.45 9.59
C LEU A 221 -12.83 -10.08 8.98
N GLU A 222 -11.88 -9.46 8.28
CA GLU A 222 -12.14 -8.23 7.51
C GLU A 222 -13.13 -8.49 6.36
N GLN A 223 -12.99 -9.60 5.65
CA GLN A 223 -13.93 -10.02 4.60
C GLN A 223 -15.35 -10.14 5.15
N LYS A 224 -15.51 -10.83 6.28
CA LYS A 224 -16.80 -10.96 6.98
C LYS A 224 -17.39 -9.60 7.37
N ILE A 225 -16.57 -8.69 7.89
CA ILE A 225 -17.00 -7.33 8.22
C ILE A 225 -17.48 -6.59 6.96
N LEU A 226 -16.75 -6.67 5.85
CA LEU A 226 -17.16 -6.05 4.60
C LEU A 226 -18.48 -6.63 4.07
N GLU A 227 -18.68 -7.94 4.16
CA GLU A 227 -19.96 -8.60 3.83
C GLU A 227 -21.11 -8.05 4.69
N GLU A 228 -20.93 -8.00 6.02
CA GLU A 228 -21.93 -7.50 6.97
C GLU A 228 -22.27 -6.02 6.70
N VAL A 229 -21.26 -5.18 6.49
CA VAL A 229 -21.43 -3.77 6.11
C VAL A 229 -22.20 -3.66 4.79
N ALA A 230 -21.86 -4.46 3.78
CA ALA A 230 -22.48 -4.37 2.46
C ALA A 230 -23.99 -4.66 2.51
N VAL A 231 -24.44 -5.53 3.40
CA VAL A 231 -25.88 -5.85 3.60
C VAL A 231 -26.56 -4.96 4.64
N GLY A 232 -25.86 -3.96 5.19
CA GLY A 232 -26.42 -3.00 6.15
C GLY A 232 -26.56 -3.54 7.58
N LYS A 233 -25.82 -4.60 7.94
CA LYS A 233 -25.76 -5.08 9.32
C LYS A 233 -24.88 -4.16 10.15
N GLN A 234 -25.27 -3.97 11.41
CA GLN A 234 -24.43 -3.28 12.38
C GLN A 234 -23.23 -4.15 12.75
N VAL A 235 -22.03 -3.62 12.57
CA VAL A 235 -20.78 -4.30 12.93
C VAL A 235 -20.25 -3.75 14.24
N ASN A 236 -19.87 -4.65 15.15
CA ASN A 236 -19.26 -4.27 16.43
C ASN A 236 -17.84 -3.73 16.23
N ALA A 237 -17.44 -2.80 17.10
CA ALA A 237 -16.07 -2.29 17.13
C ALA A 237 -15.06 -3.43 17.29
N SER A 238 -14.07 -3.46 16.40
CA SER A 238 -13.00 -4.46 16.40
C SER A 238 -11.71 -3.85 15.83
N PRO A 239 -10.53 -4.45 16.12
CA PRO A 239 -9.28 -4.06 15.47
C PRO A 239 -9.37 -4.10 13.93
N GLN A 240 -10.09 -5.08 13.39
CA GLN A 240 -10.30 -5.27 11.95
C GLN A 240 -11.12 -4.13 11.35
N LEU A 241 -12.23 -3.76 11.98
CA LEU A 241 -13.02 -2.60 11.55
C LEU A 241 -12.17 -1.32 11.63
N THR A 242 -11.37 -1.17 12.68
CA THR A 242 -10.46 -0.03 12.85
C THR A 242 -9.43 0.03 11.72
N CYS A 243 -8.85 -1.11 11.32
CA CYS A 243 -7.93 -1.21 10.18
C CYS A 243 -8.61 -0.77 8.89
N LEU A 244 -9.80 -1.29 8.59
CA LEU A 244 -10.58 -0.92 7.40
C LEU A 244 -10.95 0.58 7.37
N GLN A 245 -11.22 1.17 8.54
CA GLN A 245 -11.49 2.60 8.67
C GLN A 245 -10.23 3.46 8.51
N LYS A 246 -9.11 3.06 9.12
CA LYS A 246 -7.82 3.76 9.01
C LYS A 246 -7.25 3.72 7.59
N THR A 247 -7.54 2.66 6.85
CA THR A 247 -7.19 2.52 5.42
C THR A 247 -8.25 3.12 4.49
N ALA A 248 -9.32 3.70 5.03
CA ALA A 248 -10.44 4.32 4.31
C ALA A 248 -11.19 3.37 3.34
N VAL A 249 -11.11 2.06 3.54
CA VAL A 249 -11.95 1.07 2.83
C VAL A 249 -13.39 1.15 3.32
N VAL A 250 -13.55 1.42 4.62
CA VAL A 250 -14.82 1.73 5.28
C VAL A 250 -14.75 3.15 5.83
N ASP A 251 -15.81 3.94 5.69
CA ASP A 251 -15.86 5.30 6.22
C ASP A 251 -16.26 5.35 7.71
N SER A 252 -16.29 6.55 8.28
CA SER A 252 -16.66 6.75 9.69
C SER A 252 -18.13 6.44 9.99
N ARG A 253 -18.99 6.33 8.97
CA ARG A 253 -20.40 5.94 9.09
C ARG A 253 -20.58 4.43 8.97
N GLY A 254 -19.50 3.69 8.71
CA GLY A 254 -19.54 2.26 8.53
C GLY A 254 -19.97 1.87 7.13
N GLU A 255 -19.76 2.71 6.11
CA GLU A 255 -20.07 2.40 4.72
C GLU A 255 -18.80 2.06 3.92
N ILE A 256 -18.89 1.09 2.99
CA ILE A 256 -17.79 0.79 2.07
C ILE A 256 -17.61 1.97 1.10
N THR A 257 -16.40 2.52 1.01
CA THR A 257 -16.09 3.71 0.18
C THR A 257 -15.96 3.39 -1.31
N LEU A 258 -15.80 2.12 -1.65
CA LEU A 258 -15.68 1.59 -3.01
C LEU A 258 -17.01 0.99 -3.47
N SER A 259 -17.82 1.76 -4.22
CA SER A 259 -19.15 1.31 -4.69
C SER A 259 -19.10 -0.01 -5.46
N LEU A 260 -18.08 -0.23 -6.30
CA LEU A 260 -17.89 -1.51 -7.00
C LEU A 260 -17.78 -2.70 -6.04
N VAL A 261 -17.05 -2.53 -4.93
CA VAL A 261 -16.92 -3.58 -3.90
C VAL A 261 -18.27 -3.80 -3.20
N SER A 262 -18.96 -2.73 -2.83
CA SER A 262 -20.30 -2.83 -2.22
C SER A 262 -21.29 -3.57 -3.14
N LYS A 263 -21.29 -3.26 -4.44
CA LYS A 263 -22.13 -3.92 -5.45
C LYS A 263 -21.78 -5.40 -5.60
N TYR A 264 -20.49 -5.73 -5.67
CA TYR A 264 -20.03 -7.11 -5.73
C TYR A 264 -20.53 -7.92 -4.53
N LEU A 265 -20.38 -7.40 -3.32
CA LEU A 265 -20.79 -8.08 -2.10
C LEU A 265 -22.31 -8.25 -2.01
N LYS A 266 -23.08 -7.19 -2.29
CA LYS A 266 -24.55 -7.24 -2.34
C LYS A 266 -25.09 -8.25 -3.36
N LYS A 267 -24.35 -8.52 -4.45
CA LYS A 267 -24.76 -9.48 -5.46
C LYS A 267 -24.49 -10.93 -5.05
N ASN A 268 -23.42 -11.18 -4.30
CA ASN A 268 -22.94 -12.54 -4.02
C ASN A 268 -23.26 -13.05 -2.60
N TYR A 269 -23.59 -12.16 -1.65
CA TYR A 269 -23.73 -12.48 -0.22
C TYR A 269 -25.04 -11.96 0.39
N ARG A 270 -26.08 -11.83 -0.42
CA ARG A 270 -27.46 -11.55 0.03
C ARG A 270 -28.14 -12.82 0.53
#